data_AF-K1JTY6-F1
#
_entry.id   AF-K1JTY6-F1
#
_cell.length_a   1.000
_cell.length_b   1.000
_cell.length_c   1.000
_cell.angle_alpha   90.00
_cell.angle_beta   90.00
_cell.angle_gamma   90.00
#
_symmetry.space_group_name_H-M   'P 1'
#
loop_
_entity.id
_entity.type
_entity.pdbx_description
1 polymer ?
#
loop_
_entity_poly.entity_id
_entity_poly.type
_entity_poly.pdbx_seq_one_letter_code
_entity_poly.pdbx_strand_id
1 'polypeptide(L)'
;MNVEVSQIPTIASEFITTVVMPKAPTGLLKFGIGFVSPYIRDAVAVRVEQSLPTLKMLGIVDEGKVDLDRASAAAYAALEEAGGKVELSGYMVDKADIDALLEIAKKHAVE
;
A
#
# COMPACT_ATOMS: atom_id res chain seq x y z
N MET A 1 -1.15 -5.72 15.21
CA MET A 1 -0.83 -6.88 14.31
C MET A 1 0.36 -6.51 13.46
N ASN A 2 1.24 -7.47 13.16
CA ASN A 2 2.50 -7.17 12.49
C ASN A 2 2.60 -7.85 11.12
N VAL A 3 3.35 -7.26 10.19
CA VAL A 3 3.66 -7.86 8.90
C VAL A 3 5.14 -7.74 8.62
N GLU A 4 5.80 -8.84 8.23
CA GLU A 4 7.19 -8.81 7.78
C GLU A 4 7.35 -7.84 6.60
N VAL A 5 8.37 -6.98 6.67
CA VAL A 5 8.66 -5.98 5.61
C VAL A 5 8.86 -6.66 4.24
N SER A 6 9.34 -7.91 4.22
CA SER A 6 9.48 -8.73 3.01
C SER A 6 8.15 -9.08 2.32
N GLN A 7 7.01 -8.97 3.02
CA GLN A 7 5.68 -9.23 2.45
C GLN A 7 5.08 -7.99 1.76
N ILE A 8 5.62 -6.78 2.00
CA ILE A 8 5.09 -5.53 1.44
C ILE A 8 4.98 -5.59 -0.10
N PRO A 9 5.98 -6.10 -0.86
CA PRO A 9 5.87 -6.24 -2.31
C PRO A 9 4.68 -7.11 -2.76
N THR A 10 4.42 -8.21 -2.04
CA THR A 10 3.29 -9.10 -2.32
C THR A 10 1.96 -8.41 -2.04
N ILE A 11 1.84 -7.75 -0.89
CA ILE A 11 0.64 -7.00 -0.48
C ILE A 11 0.34 -5.88 -1.49
N ALA A 12 1.34 -5.09 -1.87
CA ALA A 12 1.18 -4.01 -2.84
C ALA A 12 0.75 -4.56 -4.21
N SER A 13 1.32 -5.69 -4.63
CA SER A 13 0.92 -6.35 -5.87
C SER A 13 -0.53 -6.83 -5.84
N GLU A 14 -0.99 -7.42 -4.74
CA GLU A 14 -2.40 -7.84 -4.59
C GLU A 14 -3.33 -6.63 -4.56
N PHE A 15 -2.96 -5.57 -3.85
CA PHE A 15 -3.75 -4.34 -3.80
C PHE A 15 -3.93 -3.71 -5.19
N ILE A 16 -2.86 -3.63 -5.98
CA ILE A 16 -2.94 -3.04 -7.32
C ILE A 16 -3.83 -3.87 -8.25
N THR A 17 -3.73 -5.21 -8.20
CA THR A 17 -4.51 -6.08 -9.08
C THR A 17 -5.97 -6.20 -8.68
N THR A 18 -6.26 -6.21 -7.37
CA THR A 18 -7.61 -6.48 -6.85
C THR A 18 -8.42 -5.22 -6.53
N VAL A 19 -7.76 -4.09 -6.25
CA VAL A 19 -8.43 -2.84 -5.85
C VAL A 19 -8.24 -1.75 -6.91
N VAL A 20 -7.00 -1.46 -7.27
CA VAL A 20 -6.68 -0.31 -8.16
C VAL A 20 -7.09 -0.60 -9.61
N MET A 21 -6.73 -1.76 -10.15
CA MET A 21 -7.00 -2.11 -11.55
C MET A 21 -8.51 -2.12 -11.91
N PRO A 22 -9.42 -2.68 -11.09
CA PRO A 22 -10.85 -2.62 -11.37
C PRO A 22 -11.41 -1.19 -11.42
N LYS A 23 -10.88 -0.31 -10.56
CA LYS A 23 -11.28 1.10 -10.42
C LYS A 23 -10.66 2.03 -11.48
N ALA A 24 -9.70 1.56 -12.27
CA ALA A 24 -9.08 2.35 -13.33
C ALA A 24 -10.13 2.82 -14.36
N PRO A 25 -10.30 4.14 -14.58
CA PRO A 25 -11.42 4.68 -15.35
C PRO A 25 -11.31 4.46 -16.86
N THR A 26 -10.12 4.13 -17.39
CA THR A 26 -9.88 3.99 -18.83
C THR A 26 -9.21 2.66 -19.18
N GLY A 27 -9.49 2.16 -20.39
CA GLY A 27 -8.79 0.98 -20.93
C GLY A 27 -7.28 1.18 -21.04
N LEU A 28 -6.83 2.41 -21.32
CA LEU A 28 -5.41 2.76 -21.36
C LEU A 28 -4.75 2.62 -19.98
N LEU A 29 -5.42 3.07 -18.91
CA LEU A 29 -4.87 2.91 -17.56
C LEU A 29 -4.85 1.44 -17.13
N LYS A 30 -5.89 0.66 -17.46
CA LYS A 30 -5.90 -0.79 -17.22
C LYS A 30 -4.77 -1.50 -17.95
N PHE A 31 -4.54 -1.15 -19.22
CA PHE A 31 -3.40 -1.66 -19.99
C PHE A 31 -2.07 -1.25 -19.35
N GLY A 32 -1.91 0.01 -18.95
CA GLY A 32 -0.70 0.51 -18.29
C GLY A 32 -0.40 -0.24 -16.99
N ILE A 33 -1.39 -0.44 -16.13
CA ILE A 33 -1.26 -1.25 -14.90
C ILE A 33 -0.88 -2.69 -15.26
N GLY A 34 -1.57 -3.30 -16.23
CA GLY A 34 -1.27 -4.65 -16.72
C GLY A 34 0.17 -4.80 -17.22
N PHE A 35 0.66 -3.81 -17.96
CA PHE A 35 2.02 -3.78 -18.49
C PHE A 35 3.08 -3.70 -17.39
N VAL A 36 2.87 -2.87 -16.36
CA VAL A 36 3.83 -2.73 -15.25
C VAL A 36 3.70 -3.82 -14.20
N SER A 37 2.62 -4.61 -14.21
CA SER A 37 2.31 -5.64 -13.20
C SER A 37 3.47 -6.58 -12.88
N PRO A 38 4.23 -7.11 -13.87
CA PRO A 38 5.36 -8.00 -13.59
C PRO A 38 6.48 -7.35 -12.78
N TYR A 39 6.59 -6.01 -12.82
CA TYR A 39 7.67 -5.23 -12.21
C TYR A 39 7.26 -4.59 -10.87
N ILE A 40 5.98 -4.65 -10.49
CA ILE A 40 5.47 -4.00 -9.27
C ILE A 40 6.24 -4.47 -8.04
N ARG A 41 6.48 -5.78 -7.92
CA ARG A 41 7.15 -6.34 -6.74
C ARG A 41 8.56 -5.77 -6.57
N ASP A 42 9.34 -5.75 -7.64
CA ASP A 42 10.72 -5.23 -7.60
C ASP A 42 10.74 -3.73 -7.32
N ALA A 43 9.85 -2.97 -7.98
CA ALA A 43 9.74 -1.53 -7.76
C ALA A 43 9.34 -1.20 -6.31
N VAL A 44 8.40 -1.95 -5.73
CA VAL A 44 7.98 -1.80 -4.34
C VAL A 44 9.11 -2.19 -3.39
N ALA A 45 9.84 -3.28 -3.66
CA ALA A 45 10.98 -3.69 -2.83
C ALA A 45 12.04 -2.59 -2.75
N VAL A 46 12.44 -2.01 -3.88
CA VAL A 46 13.38 -0.87 -3.93
C VAL A 46 12.84 0.31 -3.12
N ARG A 47 11.55 0.63 -3.27
CA ARG A 47 10.93 1.76 -2.56
C ARG A 47 10.87 1.52 -1.04
N VAL A 48 10.61 0.28 -0.63
CA VAL A 48 10.61 -0.14 0.77
C VAL A 48 12.00 0.01 1.35
N GLU A 49 13.04 -0.50 0.69
CA GLU A 49 14.43 -0.37 1.15
C GLU A 49 14.85 1.10 1.34
N GLN A 50 14.48 1.96 0.38
CA GLN A 50 14.76 3.40 0.46
C GLN A 50 14.02 4.11 1.60
N SER A 51 12.80 3.66 1.92
CA SER A 51 11.93 4.29 2.93
C SER A 51 12.12 3.69 4.33
N LEU A 52 12.73 2.52 4.42
CA LEU A 52 12.88 1.74 5.65
C LEU A 52 13.54 2.53 6.80
N PRO A 53 14.62 3.32 6.60
CA PRO A 53 15.21 4.10 7.68
C PRO A 53 14.23 5.10 8.31
N THR A 54 13.44 5.78 7.47
CA THR A 54 12.43 6.73 7.92
C THR A 54 11.29 6.02 8.65
N LEU A 55 10.81 4.88 8.11
CA LEU A 55 9.75 4.10 8.75
C LEU A 55 10.16 3.55 10.13
N LYS A 56 11.44 3.18 10.30
CA LYS A 56 12.02 2.81 11.59
C LYS A 56 12.08 4.00 12.55
N MET A 57 12.55 5.16 12.08
CA MET A 57 12.61 6.38 12.89
C MET A 57 11.22 6.82 13.38
N LEU A 58 10.19 6.64 12.55
CA LEU A 58 8.80 6.93 12.89
C LEU A 58 8.13 5.85 13.76
N GLY A 59 8.83 4.75 14.05
CA GLY A 59 8.32 3.61 14.83
C GLY A 59 7.20 2.84 14.14
N ILE A 60 7.05 2.97 12.82
CA ILE A 60 6.09 2.20 12.00
C ILE A 60 6.66 0.80 11.72
N VAL A 61 7.98 0.71 11.58
CA VAL A 61 8.69 -0.56 11.44
C VAL A 61 9.57 -0.79 12.66
N ASP A 62 9.44 -1.96 13.27
CA ASP A 62 10.32 -2.44 14.32
C ASP A 62 10.74 -3.89 14.06
N GLU A 63 12.00 -4.22 14.33
CA GLU A 63 12.58 -5.57 14.10
C GLU A 63 12.29 -6.19 12.71
N GLY A 64 12.09 -5.37 11.67
CA GLY A 64 11.77 -5.85 10.32
C GLY A 64 10.29 -6.14 10.08
N LYS A 65 9.42 -5.80 11.03
CA LYS A 65 7.97 -5.91 10.94
C LYS A 65 7.32 -4.52 10.92
N VAL A 66 6.28 -4.37 10.11
CA VAL A 66 5.40 -3.20 10.07
C VAL A 66 4.28 -3.40 11.11
N ASP A 67 4.09 -2.43 11.98
CA ASP A 67 2.90 -2.34 12.85
C ASP A 67 1.71 -1.85 12.01
N LEU A 68 0.77 -2.75 11.71
CA LEU A 68 -0.40 -2.44 10.89
C LEU A 68 -1.36 -1.46 11.57
N ASP A 69 -1.45 -1.48 12.90
CA ASP A 69 -2.36 -0.61 13.64
C ASP A 69 -1.84 0.83 13.58
N ARG A 70 -0.53 1.00 13.79
CA ARG A 70 0.12 2.31 13.66
C ARG A 70 0.14 2.82 12.22
N ALA A 71 0.44 1.95 11.26
CA ALA A 71 0.46 2.32 9.84
C ALA A 71 -0.93 2.74 9.33
N SER A 72 -1.98 1.99 9.69
CA SER A 72 -3.35 2.31 9.28
C SER A 72 -3.87 3.58 9.97
N ALA A 73 -3.60 3.77 11.26
CA ALA A 73 -3.94 5.01 11.96
C ALA A 73 -3.29 6.24 11.30
N ALA A 74 -2.01 6.15 10.95
CA ALA A 74 -1.31 7.23 10.24
C ALA A 74 -1.91 7.48 8.85
N ALA A 75 -2.26 6.43 8.11
CA ALA A 75 -2.88 6.55 6.80
C ALA A 75 -4.27 7.21 6.86
N TYR A 76 -5.12 6.83 7.83
CA TYR A 76 -6.44 7.45 8.02
C TYR A 76 -6.31 8.92 8.40
N ALA A 77 -5.42 9.25 9.35
CA ALA A 77 -5.20 10.64 9.75
C ALA A 77 -4.74 11.51 8.56
N ALA A 78 -3.78 11.04 7.78
CA ALA A 78 -3.30 11.76 6.60
C ALA A 78 -4.39 11.93 5.52
N LEU A 79 -5.25 10.91 5.33
CA LEU A 79 -6.37 10.99 4.40
C LEU A 79 -7.42 12.00 4.88
N GLU A 80 -7.74 12.01 6.18
CA GLU A 80 -8.68 12.97 6.77
C GLU A 80 -8.15 14.40 6.66
N GLU A 81 -6.88 14.64 6.94
CA GLU A 81 -6.21 15.93 6.76
C GLU A 81 -6.25 16.41 5.29
N ALA A 82 -6.19 15.48 4.34
CA ALA A 82 -6.32 15.77 2.92
C ALA A 82 -7.77 16.00 2.44
N GLY A 83 -8.76 15.98 3.34
CA GLY A 83 -10.17 16.17 3.00
C GLY A 83 -10.92 14.87 2.67
N GLY A 84 -10.37 13.72 3.06
CA GLY A 84 -10.99 12.40 2.97
C GLY A 84 -10.77 11.67 1.64
N LYS A 85 -10.17 12.33 0.63
CA LYS A 85 -9.86 11.75 -0.69
C LYS A 85 -8.61 12.40 -1.29
N VAL A 86 -7.80 11.60 -1.99
CA VAL A 86 -6.58 12.09 -2.66
C VAL A 86 -6.53 11.57 -4.10
N GLU A 87 -6.28 12.46 -5.06
CA GLU A 87 -6.04 12.06 -6.45
C GLU A 87 -4.56 11.69 -6.67
N LEU A 88 -4.32 10.48 -7.16
CA LEU A 88 -3.01 9.97 -7.55
C LEU A 88 -3.06 9.48 -9.00
N SER A 89 -2.52 10.27 -9.92
CA SER A 89 -2.38 9.87 -11.34
C SER A 89 -3.69 9.36 -11.98
N GLY A 90 -4.81 10.03 -11.71
CA GLY A 90 -6.15 9.66 -12.20
C GLY A 90 -6.85 8.55 -11.42
N TYR A 91 -6.26 8.10 -10.31
CA TYR A 91 -6.88 7.22 -9.31
C TYR A 91 -7.29 8.04 -8.07
N MET A 92 -8.54 7.94 -7.66
CA MET A 92 -9.01 8.58 -6.42
C MET A 92 -8.87 7.60 -5.27
N VAL A 93 -7.89 7.85 -4.39
CA VAL A 93 -7.74 7.13 -3.12
C VAL A 93 -8.78 7.65 -2.14
N ASP A 94 -9.51 6.73 -1.51
CA ASP A 94 -10.42 7.03 -0.41
C ASP A 94 -10.24 6.07 0.77
N LYS A 95 -11.10 6.21 1.79
CA LYS A 95 -11.03 5.38 2.99
C LYS A 95 -11.19 3.88 2.68
N ALA A 96 -12.05 3.53 1.73
CA ALA A 96 -12.30 2.14 1.37
C ALA A 96 -11.07 1.48 0.76
N ASP A 97 -10.17 2.26 0.15
CA ASP A 97 -8.88 1.77 -0.33
C ASP A 97 -7.92 1.43 0.80
N ILE A 98 -7.87 2.26 1.84
CA ILE A 98 -7.06 2.00 3.04
C ILE A 98 -7.61 0.77 3.76
N ASP A 99 -8.94 0.67 3.90
CA ASP A 99 -9.61 -0.50 4.48
C ASP A 99 -9.25 -1.77 3.68
N ALA A 100 -9.34 -1.73 2.34
CA ALA A 100 -9.01 -2.87 1.49
C ALA A 100 -7.53 -3.26 1.56
N LEU A 101 -6.62 -2.29 1.58
CA LEU A 101 -5.18 -2.55 1.75
C LEU A 101 -4.89 -3.19 3.11
N LEU A 102 -5.54 -2.71 4.17
CA LEU A 102 -5.40 -3.28 5.51
C LEU A 102 -5.92 -4.72 5.57
N GLU A 103 -7.08 -5.01 4.96
CA GLU A 103 -7.62 -6.37 4.89
C GLU A 103 -6.70 -7.32 4.12
N ILE A 104 -6.07 -6.85 3.03
CA ILE A 104 -5.04 -7.64 2.33
C ILE A 104 -3.85 -7.87 3.25
N ALA A 105 -3.32 -6.83 3.91
CA ALA A 105 -2.16 -6.94 4.80
C ALA A 105 -2.41 -7.92 5.96
N LYS A 106 -3.62 -7.94 6.53
CA LYS A 106 -4.02 -8.87 7.59
C LYS A 106 -3.93 -10.35 7.17
N LYS A 107 -4.13 -10.68 5.89
CA LYS A 107 -3.95 -12.06 5.38
C LYS A 107 -2.51 -12.55 5.50
N HIS A 108 -1.55 -11.62 5.56
CA HIS A 108 -0.11 -11.88 5.68
C HIS A 108 0.42 -11.57 7.08
N ALA A 109 -0.45 -11.21 8.02
CA ALA A 109 -0.04 -10.80 9.35
C ALA A 109 0.48 -11.98 10.18
N VAL A 110 1.45 -11.67 11.01
CA VAL A 110 2.03 -12.54 12.03
C VAL A 110 1.76 -11.95 13.41
N GLU A 111 1.83 -12.78 14.43
CA GLU A 111 1.85 -12.33 15.83
C GLU A 111 3.10 -11.45 16.10
#